data_AF-A0A3R6W2H7-F1
#
_entry.id   AF-A0A3R6W2H7-F1
#
_cell.length_a   1.000
_cell.length_b   1.000
_cell.length_c   1.000
_cell.angle_alpha   90.00
_cell.angle_beta   90.00
_cell.angle_gamma   90.00
#
_symmetry.space_group_name_H-M   'P 1'
#
loop_
_entity.id
_entity.type
_entity.pdbx_description
1 polymer ?
#
loop_
_entity_poly.entity_id
_entity_poly.type
_entity_poly.pdbx_seq_one_letter_code
_entity_poly.pdbx_strand_id
1 'polypeptide(L)'
;MSARGAAQLPKYKYSGNDRSLLYNYFLSPLAQRIVDTFFPPWLAPNTITTGGLALVATSHVILAYYAPTLDGIAPPAAYFFSAAALFWYQVLDVTDGKQARKTGNSSPLGLLFDHGCDAVNVVFSACTMTSTMLMGPSIWSLGLLLAPSCVFLFATWEEYYTGSLDLGLVNGPNEGLAIMYVIYAITGVLGPAIWTQPCVLYPALPNNAVFVIATALGAAGQCLVNVFNVSQAVTPAKFVAALGRLSPFVGFIAASLAYGLYSPSDVLHSHPRLLLWTIGLISCKVLS
;
A
#
# COMPACT_ATOMS: atom_id res chain seq x y z
N MET A 1 19.20 5.72 -2.25
CA MET A 1 19.23 7.13 -2.71
C MET A 1 20.42 7.40 -3.64
N SER A 2 20.17 7.95 -4.84
CA SER A 2 21.23 8.39 -5.75
C SER A 2 21.80 9.75 -5.33
N ALA A 3 23.03 10.08 -5.74
CA ALA A 3 23.66 11.37 -5.43
C ALA A 3 22.83 12.60 -5.91
N ARG A 4 22.06 12.44 -6.99
CA ARG A 4 21.12 13.47 -7.46
C ARG A 4 19.89 13.60 -6.56
N GLY A 5 19.36 12.50 -6.01
CA GLY A 5 18.25 12.53 -5.06
C GLY A 5 18.64 13.27 -3.77
N ALA A 6 19.85 13.02 -3.27
CA ALA A 6 20.39 13.71 -2.09
C ALA A 6 20.50 15.23 -2.27
N ALA A 7 20.89 15.68 -3.47
CA ALA A 7 21.04 17.10 -3.79
C ALA A 7 19.70 17.84 -3.97
N GLN A 8 18.60 17.13 -4.22
CA GLN A 8 17.28 17.74 -4.45
C GLN A 8 16.40 17.78 -3.21
N LEU A 9 16.64 16.90 -2.22
CA LEU A 9 15.90 16.84 -0.96
C LEU A 9 15.73 18.19 -0.26
N PRO A 10 16.77 19.05 -0.10
CA PRO A 10 16.61 20.34 0.57
C PRO A 10 15.71 21.34 -0.18
N LYS A 11 15.45 21.10 -1.48
CA LYS A 11 14.64 21.98 -2.34
C LYS A 11 13.18 21.54 -2.44
N TYR A 12 12.88 20.31 -2.01
CA TYR A 12 11.55 19.75 -2.08
C TYR A 12 10.63 20.45 -1.06
N LYS A 13 9.45 20.87 -1.51
CA LYS A 13 8.37 21.36 -0.65
C LYS A 13 7.14 20.55 -0.98
N TYR A 14 6.51 19.99 0.04
CA TYR A 14 5.26 19.26 -0.14
C TYR A 14 4.19 20.16 -0.73
N SER A 15 3.62 19.71 -1.83
CA SER A 15 2.39 20.21 -2.42
C SER A 15 1.54 18.99 -2.69
N GLY A 16 0.28 19.04 -2.32
CA GLY A 16 -0.63 17.93 -2.51
C GLY A 16 -2.05 18.34 -2.20
N ASN A 17 -2.98 17.85 -3.00
CA ASN A 17 -4.41 18.03 -2.76
C ASN A 17 -5.06 16.65 -2.60
N ASP A 18 -5.86 16.48 -1.55
CA ASP A 18 -6.62 15.25 -1.33
C ASP A 18 -8.11 15.52 -1.48
N ARG A 19 -8.72 14.92 -2.51
CA ARG A 19 -10.14 15.05 -2.80
C ARG A 19 -11.01 13.98 -2.13
N SER A 20 -10.42 13.01 -1.43
CA SER A 20 -11.17 11.95 -0.75
C SER A 20 -12.20 12.52 0.21
N LEU A 21 -13.43 12.01 0.13
CA LEU A 21 -14.48 12.38 1.07
C LEU A 21 -14.19 11.79 2.46
N LEU A 22 -13.66 10.57 2.52
CA LEU A 22 -13.26 9.92 3.77
C LEU A 22 -12.16 10.73 4.46
N TYR A 23 -11.16 11.19 3.70
CA TYR A 23 -10.11 12.06 4.23
C TYR A 23 -10.68 13.36 4.79
N ASN A 24 -11.40 14.11 3.95
CA ASN A 24 -11.81 15.47 4.27
C ASN A 24 -12.85 15.55 5.38
N TYR A 25 -13.79 14.60 5.44
CA TYR A 25 -14.90 14.64 6.39
C TYR A 25 -14.72 13.76 7.63
N PHE A 26 -13.77 12.80 7.62
CA PHE A 26 -13.59 11.88 8.74
C PHE A 26 -12.13 11.81 9.23
N LEU A 27 -11.18 11.35 8.40
CA LEU A 27 -9.82 11.08 8.85
C LEU A 27 -9.08 12.36 9.28
N SER A 28 -9.12 13.41 8.46
CA SER A 28 -8.43 14.66 8.73
C SER A 28 -9.00 15.39 9.96
N PRO A 29 -10.34 15.53 10.15
CA PRO A 29 -10.91 16.06 11.39
C PRO A 29 -10.56 15.22 12.63
N LEU A 30 -10.62 13.88 12.53
CA LEU A 30 -10.27 12.98 13.63
C LEU A 30 -8.81 13.13 14.03
N ALA A 31 -7.89 13.08 13.06
CA ALA A 31 -6.46 13.24 13.28
C ALA A 31 -6.14 14.62 13.87
N GLN A 32 -6.83 15.69 13.43
CA GLN A 32 -6.68 17.03 14.02
C GLN A 32 -7.05 17.02 15.51
N ARG A 33 -8.21 16.43 15.83
CA ARG A 33 -8.65 16.30 17.22
C ARG A 33 -7.66 15.51 18.07
N ILE A 34 -7.07 14.45 17.52
CA ILE A 34 -6.05 13.66 18.21
C ILE A 34 -4.82 14.50 18.52
N VAL A 35 -4.29 15.19 17.51
CA VAL A 35 -3.13 16.08 17.65
C VAL A 35 -3.39 17.17 18.70
N ASP A 36 -4.57 17.78 18.68
CA ASP A 36 -4.88 18.92 19.54
C ASP A 36 -5.19 18.51 20.98
N THR A 37 -5.77 17.33 21.18
CA THR A 37 -6.27 16.89 22.50
C THR A 37 -5.28 15.98 23.23
N PHE A 38 -4.61 15.06 22.53
CA PHE A 38 -3.90 13.95 23.16
C PHE A 38 -2.39 13.99 22.96
N PHE A 39 -1.89 14.54 21.86
CA PHE A 39 -0.47 14.43 21.53
C PHE A 39 0.33 15.62 22.08
N PRO A 40 1.35 15.36 22.91
CA PRO A 40 2.16 16.41 23.48
C PRO A 40 3.12 17.00 22.43
N PRO A 41 3.56 18.26 22.57
CA PRO A 41 4.43 18.92 21.58
C PRO A 41 5.82 18.27 21.39
N TRP A 42 6.29 17.48 22.37
CA TRP A 42 7.58 16.78 22.28
C TRP A 42 7.52 15.49 21.47
N LEU A 43 6.32 14.98 21.18
CA LEU A 43 6.17 13.75 20.41
C LEU A 43 6.53 14.03 18.94
N ALA A 44 7.61 13.40 18.48
CA ALA A 44 8.09 13.55 17.12
C ALA A 44 7.10 12.93 16.11
N PRO A 45 6.81 13.59 14.97
CA PRO A 45 5.93 13.07 13.93
C PRO A 45 6.29 11.65 13.48
N ASN A 46 7.55 11.40 13.12
CA ASN A 46 7.99 10.09 12.65
C ASN A 46 7.79 8.96 13.67
N THR A 47 7.72 9.26 14.97
CA THR A 47 7.40 8.27 16.01
C THR A 47 5.94 7.82 15.91
N ILE A 48 5.04 8.72 15.51
CA ILE A 48 3.61 8.43 15.28
C ILE A 48 3.47 7.46 14.11
N THR A 49 4.10 7.77 12.97
CA THR A 49 4.12 6.92 11.76
C THR A 49 4.71 5.55 12.07
N THR A 50 5.84 5.52 12.79
CA THR A 50 6.50 4.26 13.19
C THR A 50 5.59 3.42 14.09
N GLY A 51 4.87 4.05 15.02
CA GLY A 51 3.90 3.37 15.88
C GLY A 51 2.74 2.77 15.08
N GLY A 52 2.21 3.52 14.10
CA GLY A 52 1.22 3.01 13.15
C GLY A 52 1.74 1.80 12.39
N LEU A 53 2.93 1.89 11.80
CA LEU A 53 3.54 0.79 11.05
C LEU A 53 3.78 -0.44 11.94
N ALA A 54 4.15 -0.26 13.20
CA ALA A 54 4.31 -1.34 14.16
C ALA A 54 2.99 -2.11 14.42
N LEU A 55 1.84 -1.42 14.43
CA LEU A 55 0.53 -2.08 14.53
C LEU A 55 0.27 -2.99 13.33
N VAL A 56 0.51 -2.48 12.11
CA VAL A 56 0.35 -3.26 10.88
C VAL A 56 1.33 -4.44 10.85
N ALA A 57 2.59 -4.22 11.21
CA ALA A 57 3.60 -5.27 11.29
C ALA A 57 3.19 -6.37 12.28
N THR A 58 2.66 -5.99 13.44
CA THR A 58 2.15 -6.94 14.45
C THR A 58 0.99 -7.75 13.90
N SER A 59 0.01 -7.09 13.26
CA SER A 59 -1.12 -7.74 12.58
C SER A 59 -0.63 -8.73 11.53
N HIS A 60 0.34 -8.32 10.72
CA HIS A 60 0.93 -9.15 9.70
C HIS A 60 1.63 -10.40 10.28
N VAL A 61 2.39 -10.25 11.36
CA VAL A 61 3.06 -11.36 12.04
C VAL A 61 2.05 -12.35 12.63
N ILE A 62 0.96 -11.86 13.23
CA ILE A 62 -0.11 -12.73 13.75
C ILE A 62 -0.70 -13.57 12.61
N LEU A 63 -1.05 -12.96 11.48
CA LEU A 63 -1.60 -13.70 10.33
C LEU A 63 -0.55 -14.62 9.70
N ALA A 64 0.72 -14.22 9.68
CA ALA A 64 1.81 -15.06 9.19
C ALA A 64 2.02 -16.32 10.03
N TYR A 65 1.80 -16.23 11.35
CA TYR A 65 1.85 -17.38 12.26
C TYR A 65 0.75 -18.39 11.96
N TYR A 66 -0.50 -17.94 11.77
CA TYR A 66 -1.63 -18.83 11.51
C TYR A 66 -1.70 -19.35 10.07
N ALA A 67 -1.22 -18.57 9.10
CA ALA A 67 -1.35 -18.88 7.68
C ALA A 67 0.00 -18.89 6.95
N PRO A 68 1.01 -19.68 7.37
CA PRO A 68 2.37 -19.61 6.79
C PRO A 68 2.38 -19.77 5.26
N THR A 69 1.46 -20.55 4.71
CA THR A 69 1.26 -20.83 3.27
C THR A 69 0.21 -19.95 2.57
N LEU A 70 -0.27 -18.88 3.23
CA LEU A 70 -1.29 -17.92 2.73
C LEU A 70 -2.73 -18.46 2.64
N ASP A 71 -2.99 -19.67 3.12
CA ASP A 71 -4.30 -20.35 3.10
C ASP A 71 -4.71 -20.93 4.48
N GLY A 72 -3.93 -20.67 5.52
CA GLY A 72 -4.29 -21.05 6.89
C GLY A 72 -5.41 -20.17 7.46
N ILE A 73 -6.25 -20.78 8.29
CA ILE A 73 -7.37 -20.10 8.95
C ILE A 73 -6.88 -19.57 10.31
N ALA A 74 -7.05 -18.26 10.52
CA ALA A 74 -6.77 -17.60 11.78
C ALA A 74 -8.06 -17.48 12.63
N PRO A 75 -7.97 -17.34 13.97
CA PRO A 75 -9.14 -17.06 14.79
C PRO A 75 -9.75 -15.69 14.44
N PRO A 76 -11.07 -15.48 14.61
CA PRO A 76 -11.76 -14.21 14.34
C PRO A 76 -11.06 -12.97 14.92
N ALA A 77 -10.53 -13.09 16.14
CA ALA A 77 -9.82 -12.02 16.82
C ALA A 77 -8.61 -11.50 16.03
N ALA A 78 -7.92 -12.36 15.27
CA ALA A 78 -6.79 -11.97 14.44
C ALA A 78 -7.25 -11.03 13.30
N TYR A 79 -8.36 -11.34 12.63
CA TYR A 79 -8.92 -10.49 11.57
C TYR A 79 -9.45 -9.16 12.11
N PHE A 80 -10.13 -9.16 13.27
CA PHE A 80 -10.55 -7.91 13.92
C PHE A 80 -9.37 -7.05 14.36
N PHE A 81 -8.30 -7.68 14.86
CA PHE A 81 -7.06 -6.97 15.13
C PHE A 81 -6.43 -6.39 13.87
N SER A 82 -6.41 -7.13 12.75
CA SER A 82 -5.95 -6.59 11.46
C SER A 82 -6.76 -5.39 11.00
N ALA A 83 -8.09 -5.44 11.16
CA ALA A 83 -8.98 -4.33 10.85
C ALA A 83 -8.62 -3.09 11.68
N ALA A 84 -8.53 -3.25 13.00
CA ALA A 84 -8.20 -2.16 13.92
C ALA A 84 -6.78 -1.61 13.68
N ALA A 85 -5.81 -2.48 13.45
CA ALA A 85 -4.42 -2.10 13.21
C ALA A 85 -4.27 -1.25 11.95
N LEU A 86 -4.90 -1.66 10.83
CA LEU A 86 -4.81 -0.93 9.57
C LEU A 86 -5.62 0.38 9.62
N PHE A 87 -6.78 0.39 10.29
CA PHE A 87 -7.52 1.61 10.55
C PHE A 87 -6.69 2.63 11.34
N TRP A 88 -6.08 2.19 12.44
CA TRP A 88 -5.25 3.07 13.25
C TRP A 88 -3.97 3.49 12.55
N TYR A 89 -3.37 2.65 11.70
CA TYR A 89 -2.29 3.06 10.81
C TYR A 89 -2.70 4.28 9.98
N GLN A 90 -3.82 4.18 9.26
CA GLN A 90 -4.31 5.27 8.40
C GLN A 90 -4.59 6.56 9.20
N VAL A 91 -5.16 6.45 10.40
CA VAL A 91 -5.40 7.62 11.24
C VAL A 91 -4.08 8.23 11.73
N LEU A 92 -3.13 7.41 12.17
CA LEU A 92 -1.85 7.85 12.71
C LEU A 92 -0.94 8.46 11.64
N ASP A 93 -1.01 7.94 10.42
CA ASP A 93 -0.40 8.49 9.21
C ASP A 93 -0.84 9.96 9.02
N VAL A 94 -2.15 10.22 8.89
CA VAL A 94 -2.66 11.60 8.77
C VAL A 94 -2.33 12.48 10.00
N THR A 95 -2.24 11.86 11.18
CA THR A 95 -1.92 12.53 12.45
C THR A 95 -0.47 13.01 12.48
N ASP A 96 0.47 12.28 11.87
CA ASP A 96 1.88 12.64 11.85
C ASP A 96 2.13 14.00 11.16
N GLY A 97 1.45 14.25 10.04
CA GLY A 97 1.66 15.44 9.23
C GLY A 97 1.02 16.64 9.89
N LYS A 98 -0.10 16.43 10.60
CA LYS A 98 -0.73 17.45 11.43
C LYS A 98 0.15 17.81 12.62
N GLN A 99 0.74 16.82 13.28
CA GLN A 99 1.71 17.05 14.35
C GLN A 99 2.96 17.77 13.84
N ALA A 100 3.47 17.40 12.66
CA ALA A 100 4.62 18.05 12.04
C ALA A 100 4.35 19.54 11.77
N ARG A 101 3.16 19.87 11.25
CA ARG A 101 2.73 21.27 11.03
C ARG A 101 2.57 22.02 12.35
N LYS A 102 1.93 21.41 13.36
CA LYS A 102 1.74 22.02 14.69
C LYS A 102 3.05 22.33 15.40
N THR A 103 4.04 21.44 15.27
CA THR A 103 5.33 21.55 15.98
C THR A 103 6.42 22.24 15.17
N GLY A 104 6.14 22.64 13.93
CA GLY A 104 7.15 23.24 13.02
C GLY A 104 8.21 22.25 12.52
N ASN A 105 7.95 20.94 12.61
CA ASN A 105 8.87 19.86 12.23
C ASN A 105 8.61 19.30 10.81
N SER A 106 7.82 19.98 9.97
CA SER A 106 7.62 19.59 8.58
C SER A 106 8.95 19.69 7.80
N SER A 107 9.41 18.56 7.25
CA SER A 107 10.68 18.49 6.51
C SER A 107 10.62 17.50 5.33
N PRO A 108 11.43 17.70 4.28
CA PRO A 108 11.54 16.73 3.17
C PRO A 108 11.99 15.34 3.61
N LEU A 109 12.83 15.27 4.64
CA LEU A 109 13.27 14.00 5.21
C LEU A 109 12.13 13.29 5.96
N GLY A 110 11.31 14.03 6.70
CA GLY A 110 10.12 13.48 7.36
C GLY A 110 9.14 12.87 6.35
N LEU A 111 8.89 13.57 5.24
CA LEU A 111 8.02 13.07 4.17
C LEU A 111 8.60 11.84 3.46
N LEU A 112 9.91 11.83 3.19
CA LEU A 112 10.57 10.64 2.65
C LEU A 112 10.47 9.44 3.60
N PHE A 113 10.57 9.68 4.92
CA PHE A 113 10.41 8.64 5.93
C PHE A 113 8.97 8.10 5.95
N ASP A 114 7.99 8.99 5.86
CA ASP A 114 6.55 8.66 5.79
C ASP A 114 6.22 7.80 4.56
N HIS A 115 6.64 8.25 3.37
CA HIS A 115 6.49 7.46 2.14
C HIS A 115 7.20 6.09 2.23
N GLY A 116 8.33 6.02 2.94
CA GLY A 116 9.02 4.77 3.22
C GLY A 116 8.19 3.81 4.09
N CYS A 117 7.50 4.34 5.11
CA CYS A 117 6.57 3.58 5.95
C CYS A 117 5.37 3.08 5.13
N ASP A 118 4.81 3.94 4.29
CA ASP A 118 3.73 3.57 3.38
C ASP A 118 4.12 2.45 2.41
N ALA A 119 5.31 2.52 1.83
CA ALA A 119 5.82 1.47 0.96
C ALA A 119 5.91 0.11 1.68
N VAL A 120 6.32 0.09 2.96
CA VAL A 120 6.35 -1.13 3.77
C VAL A 120 4.94 -1.59 4.15
N ASN A 121 4.05 -0.66 4.48
CA ASN A 121 2.65 -0.95 4.76
C ASN A 121 1.96 -1.60 3.56
N VAL A 122 2.22 -1.16 2.32
CA VAL A 122 1.71 -1.81 1.09
C VAL A 122 2.06 -3.31 1.08
N VAL A 123 3.30 -3.67 1.44
CA VAL A 123 3.76 -5.07 1.46
C VAL A 123 3.07 -5.86 2.56
N PHE A 124 3.09 -5.37 3.80
CA PHE A 124 2.47 -6.06 4.93
C PHE A 124 0.97 -6.22 4.76
N SER A 125 0.29 -5.17 4.31
CA SER A 125 -1.16 -5.18 4.06
C SER A 125 -1.53 -6.12 2.91
N ALA A 126 -0.77 -6.14 1.81
CA ALA A 126 -0.98 -7.11 0.73
C ALA A 126 -0.79 -8.57 1.20
N CYS A 127 0.28 -8.86 1.95
CA CYS A 127 0.53 -10.20 2.46
C CYS A 127 -0.50 -10.64 3.52
N THR A 128 -1.02 -9.69 4.31
CA THR A 128 -2.11 -9.94 5.27
C THR A 128 -3.42 -10.18 4.54
N MET A 129 -3.69 -9.42 3.47
CA MET A 129 -4.89 -9.61 2.64
C MET A 129 -4.89 -10.95 1.92
N THR A 130 -3.78 -11.37 1.31
CA THR A 130 -3.68 -12.70 0.69
C THR A 130 -3.99 -13.82 1.67
N SER A 131 -3.48 -13.73 2.90
CA SER A 131 -3.78 -14.69 3.97
C SER A 131 -5.25 -14.63 4.40
N THR A 132 -5.82 -13.43 4.48
CA THR A 132 -7.24 -13.23 4.88
C THR A 132 -8.21 -13.84 3.88
N MET A 133 -7.86 -13.77 2.59
CA MET A 133 -8.70 -14.24 1.49
C MET A 133 -8.43 -15.70 1.09
N LEU A 134 -7.64 -16.43 1.88
CA LEU A 134 -7.24 -17.82 1.64
C LEU A 134 -6.69 -18.03 0.22
N MET A 135 -5.80 -17.13 -0.20
CA MET A 135 -5.30 -17.11 -1.57
C MET A 135 -4.30 -18.23 -1.85
N GLY A 136 -3.65 -18.75 -0.79
CA GLY A 136 -2.69 -19.84 -0.86
C GLY A 136 -1.47 -19.51 -1.73
N PRO A 137 -0.65 -20.53 -2.05
CA PRO A 137 0.45 -20.39 -2.97
C PRO A 137 -0.05 -20.30 -4.43
N SER A 138 -0.53 -19.13 -4.83
CA SER A 138 -1.10 -18.93 -6.16
C SER A 138 -0.63 -17.66 -6.84
N ILE A 139 -0.78 -17.61 -8.16
CA ILE A 139 -0.49 -16.40 -8.94
C ILE A 139 -1.36 -15.21 -8.50
N TRP A 140 -2.54 -15.48 -7.93
CA TRP A 140 -3.41 -14.48 -7.35
C TRP A 140 -2.78 -13.80 -6.13
N SER A 141 -2.03 -14.54 -5.32
CA SER A 141 -1.27 -13.97 -4.19
C SER A 141 -0.20 -13.00 -4.65
N LEU A 142 0.51 -13.33 -5.75
CA LEU A 142 1.45 -12.40 -6.38
C LEU A 142 0.74 -11.19 -6.98
N GLY A 143 -0.40 -11.40 -7.65
CA GLY A 143 -1.21 -10.31 -8.21
C GLY A 143 -1.64 -9.28 -7.16
N LEU A 144 -2.05 -9.75 -5.98
CA LEU A 144 -2.49 -8.88 -4.89
C LEU A 144 -1.34 -8.13 -4.20
N LEU A 145 -0.10 -8.60 -4.32
CA LEU A 145 1.10 -7.85 -3.92
C LEU A 145 1.49 -6.82 -4.99
N LEU A 146 1.52 -7.23 -6.25
CA LEU A 146 2.06 -6.42 -7.34
C LEU A 146 1.12 -5.27 -7.73
N ALA A 147 -0.20 -5.48 -7.75
CA ALA A 147 -1.17 -4.46 -8.15
C ALA A 147 -1.09 -3.17 -7.31
N PRO A 148 -1.20 -3.21 -5.95
CA PRO A 148 -1.07 -2.01 -5.14
C PRO A 148 0.37 -1.45 -5.17
N SER A 149 1.40 -2.29 -5.28
CA SER A 149 2.78 -1.84 -5.46
C SER A 149 2.97 -1.02 -6.74
N CYS A 150 2.28 -1.39 -7.84
CA CYS A 150 2.28 -0.62 -9.08
C CYS A 150 1.61 0.73 -8.88
N VAL A 151 0.43 0.78 -8.25
CA VAL A 151 -0.29 2.04 -8.00
C VAL A 151 0.58 2.99 -7.18
N PHE A 152 1.20 2.49 -6.11
CA PHE A 152 2.09 3.30 -5.28
C PHE A 152 3.28 3.83 -6.07
N LEU A 153 3.91 3.00 -6.92
CA LEU A 153 5.01 3.43 -7.79
C LEU A 153 4.59 4.52 -8.77
N PHE A 154 3.45 4.35 -9.42
CA PHE A 154 3.00 5.30 -10.42
C PHE A 154 2.58 6.63 -9.79
N ALA A 155 2.05 6.61 -8.56
CA ALA A 155 1.76 7.81 -7.79
C ALA A 155 3.03 8.57 -7.41
N THR A 156 4.07 7.88 -6.88
CA THR A 156 5.34 8.54 -6.53
C THR A 156 6.12 8.99 -7.77
N TRP A 157 6.04 8.23 -8.87
CA TRP A 157 6.59 8.63 -10.16
C TRP A 157 5.88 9.86 -10.73
N GLU A 158 4.54 9.94 -10.63
CA GLU A 158 3.79 11.14 -11.00
C GLU A 158 4.24 12.33 -10.18
N GLU A 159 4.23 12.20 -8.85
CA GLU A 159 4.65 13.25 -7.92
C GLU A 159 6.05 13.78 -8.24
N TYR A 160 6.99 12.90 -8.58
CA TYR A 160 8.35 13.30 -8.97
C TYR A 160 8.37 14.23 -10.21
N TYR A 161 7.45 14.05 -11.15
CA TYR A 161 7.39 14.83 -12.39
C TYR A 161 6.45 16.05 -12.31
N THR A 162 5.37 15.97 -11.54
CA THR A 162 4.39 17.04 -11.35
C THR A 162 4.79 17.99 -10.21
N GLY A 163 5.55 17.50 -9.23
CA GLY A 163 5.89 18.20 -8.00
C GLY A 163 4.74 18.27 -6.98
N SER A 164 3.64 17.55 -7.21
CA SER A 164 2.48 17.51 -6.31
C SER A 164 1.88 16.11 -6.28
N LEU A 165 1.55 15.61 -5.07
CA LEU A 165 0.80 14.37 -4.90
C LEU A 165 -0.70 14.70 -4.83
N ASP A 166 -1.37 14.64 -5.98
CA ASP A 166 -2.79 14.98 -6.08
C ASP A 166 -3.64 13.71 -6.05
N LEU A 167 -4.31 13.46 -4.93
CA LEU A 167 -5.13 12.29 -4.72
C LEU A 167 -6.58 12.52 -5.23
N GLY A 168 -7.08 11.55 -5.99
CA GLY A 168 -8.45 11.52 -6.50
C GLY A 168 -9.50 11.30 -5.40
N LEU A 169 -10.77 11.36 -5.79
CA LEU A 169 -11.91 11.06 -4.89
C LEU A 169 -11.86 9.64 -4.31
N VAL A 170 -11.34 8.70 -5.09
CA VAL A 170 -11.05 7.33 -4.68
C VAL A 170 -9.56 7.13 -4.89
N ASN A 171 -8.83 6.84 -3.81
CA ASN A 171 -7.40 6.63 -3.86
C ASN A 171 -6.95 5.53 -2.89
N GLY A 172 -5.72 5.04 -3.08
CA GLY A 172 -5.16 3.95 -2.29
C GLY A 172 -5.05 4.26 -0.79
N PRO A 173 -4.40 5.39 -0.40
CA PRO A 173 -4.22 5.74 1.01
C PRO A 173 -5.51 5.93 1.81
N ASN A 174 -6.61 6.35 1.16
CA ASN A 174 -7.88 6.58 1.84
C ASN A 174 -8.88 5.43 1.65
N GLU A 175 -9.52 5.34 0.49
CA GLU A 175 -10.57 4.36 0.21
C GLU A 175 -10.00 2.95 0.11
N GLY A 176 -8.80 2.79 -0.45
CA GLY A 176 -8.13 1.49 -0.57
C GLY A 176 -7.92 0.84 0.79
N LEU A 177 -7.26 1.55 1.72
CA LEU A 177 -7.08 1.06 3.09
C LEU A 177 -8.41 0.82 3.80
N ALA A 178 -9.42 1.65 3.54
CA ALA A 178 -10.75 1.48 4.11
C ALA A 178 -11.46 0.21 3.68
N ILE A 179 -11.42 -0.08 2.38
CA ILE A 179 -11.91 -1.34 1.83
C ILE A 179 -11.18 -2.52 2.51
N MET A 180 -9.87 -2.41 2.71
CA MET A 180 -9.09 -3.49 3.32
C MET A 180 -9.48 -3.77 4.78
N TYR A 181 -9.58 -2.76 5.66
CA TYR A 181 -9.98 -3.03 7.04
C TYR A 181 -11.45 -3.42 7.19
N VAL A 182 -12.32 -3.00 6.26
CA VAL A 182 -13.71 -3.51 6.19
C VAL A 182 -13.72 -4.98 5.81
N ILE A 183 -12.91 -5.39 4.83
CA ILE A 183 -12.75 -6.81 4.45
C ILE A 183 -12.25 -7.63 5.64
N TYR A 184 -11.28 -7.13 6.40
CA TYR A 184 -10.80 -7.79 7.61
C TYR A 184 -11.92 -7.97 8.64
N ALA A 185 -12.72 -6.92 8.90
CA ALA A 185 -13.85 -7.00 9.81
C ALA A 185 -14.94 -7.99 9.34
N ILE A 186 -15.31 -7.96 8.06
CA ILE A 186 -16.25 -8.91 7.46
C ILE A 186 -15.74 -10.35 7.61
N THR A 187 -14.44 -10.55 7.38
CA THR A 187 -13.81 -11.87 7.53
C THR A 187 -13.81 -12.35 8.98
N GLY A 188 -13.64 -11.44 9.94
CA GLY A 188 -13.77 -11.75 11.36
C GLY A 188 -15.19 -12.22 11.75
N VAL A 189 -16.23 -11.68 11.12
CA VAL A 189 -17.63 -12.05 11.39
C VAL A 189 -18.05 -13.33 10.68
N LEU A 190 -17.78 -13.43 9.37
CA LEU A 190 -18.30 -14.49 8.51
C LEU A 190 -17.33 -15.68 8.38
N GLY A 191 -16.07 -15.49 8.79
CA GLY A 191 -14.99 -16.43 8.55
C GLY A 191 -14.36 -16.27 7.15
N PRO A 192 -13.11 -16.71 6.97
CA PRO A 192 -12.37 -16.53 5.71
C PRO A 192 -12.85 -17.44 4.57
N ALA A 193 -13.61 -18.50 4.88
CA ALA A 193 -14.12 -19.45 3.89
C ALA A 193 -15.07 -18.81 2.86
N ILE A 194 -15.64 -17.63 3.14
CA ILE A 194 -16.47 -16.88 2.18
C ILE A 194 -15.69 -16.53 0.91
N TRP A 195 -14.37 -16.32 1.03
CA TRP A 195 -13.53 -15.85 -0.06
C TRP A 195 -13.27 -16.93 -1.09
N THR A 196 -13.36 -18.20 -0.70
CA THR A 196 -13.21 -19.35 -1.60
C THR A 196 -14.54 -19.83 -2.17
N GLN A 197 -15.68 -19.27 -1.73
CA GLN A 197 -16.98 -19.60 -2.31
C GLN A 197 -17.15 -18.96 -3.70
N PRO A 198 -17.96 -19.58 -4.58
CA PRO A 198 -18.36 -18.98 -5.85
C PRO A 198 -18.92 -17.56 -5.66
N CYS A 199 -18.52 -16.63 -6.51
CA CYS A 199 -19.02 -15.27 -6.48
C CYS A 199 -20.48 -15.22 -6.96
N VAL A 200 -21.33 -14.49 -6.24
CA VAL A 200 -22.75 -14.36 -6.58
C VAL A 200 -22.95 -13.75 -7.98
N LEU A 201 -22.14 -12.76 -8.35
CA LEU A 201 -22.22 -12.09 -9.66
C LEU A 201 -21.50 -12.87 -10.78
N TYR A 202 -20.47 -13.63 -10.41
CA TYR A 202 -19.65 -14.41 -11.35
C TYR A 202 -19.45 -15.84 -10.81
N PRO A 203 -20.47 -16.72 -10.88
CA PRO A 203 -20.41 -18.04 -10.22
C PRO A 203 -19.31 -18.98 -10.72
N ALA A 204 -18.72 -18.69 -11.89
CA ALA A 204 -17.57 -19.42 -12.41
C ALA A 204 -16.25 -19.14 -11.67
N LEU A 205 -16.19 -18.07 -10.86
CA LEU A 205 -14.99 -17.65 -10.13
C LEU A 205 -15.26 -17.57 -8.63
N PRO A 206 -14.29 -17.92 -7.77
CA PRO A 206 -14.38 -17.66 -6.35
C PRO A 206 -14.26 -16.16 -6.04
N ASN A 207 -14.81 -15.73 -4.91
CA ASN A 207 -14.80 -14.33 -4.47
C ASN A 207 -13.40 -13.72 -4.41
N ASN A 208 -12.38 -14.47 -3.97
CA ASN A 208 -11.00 -14.01 -3.90
C ASN A 208 -10.40 -13.71 -5.29
N ALA A 209 -10.66 -14.55 -6.30
CA ALA A 209 -10.20 -14.31 -7.67
C ALA A 209 -10.88 -13.07 -8.27
N VAL A 210 -12.21 -12.93 -8.08
CA VAL A 210 -12.96 -11.74 -8.53
C VAL A 210 -12.38 -10.47 -7.91
N PHE A 211 -12.05 -10.49 -6.62
CA PHE A 211 -11.44 -9.35 -5.94
C PHE A 211 -10.07 -8.99 -6.51
N VAL A 212 -9.20 -9.96 -6.78
CA VAL A 212 -7.87 -9.70 -7.39
C VAL A 212 -8.02 -9.14 -8.79
N ILE A 213 -8.94 -9.66 -9.59
CA ILE A 213 -9.22 -9.13 -10.94
C ILE A 213 -9.69 -7.68 -10.85
N ALA A 214 -10.65 -7.39 -9.98
CA ALA A 214 -11.15 -6.02 -9.77
C ALA A 214 -10.03 -5.08 -9.30
N THR A 215 -9.19 -5.54 -8.37
CA THR A 215 -8.03 -4.78 -7.88
C THR A 215 -7.02 -4.52 -8.99
N ALA A 216 -6.71 -5.52 -9.82
CA ALA A 216 -5.77 -5.38 -10.93
C ALA A 216 -6.30 -4.42 -12.02
N LEU A 217 -7.60 -4.47 -12.34
CA LEU A 217 -8.23 -3.55 -13.27
C LEU A 217 -8.24 -2.11 -12.74
N GLY A 218 -8.58 -1.93 -11.46
CA GLY A 218 -8.51 -0.63 -10.79
C GLY A 218 -7.09 -0.07 -10.77
N ALA A 219 -6.11 -0.91 -10.44
CA ALA A 219 -4.70 -0.55 -10.45
C ALA A 219 -4.22 -0.13 -11.85
N ALA A 220 -4.58 -0.90 -12.89
CA ALA A 220 -4.24 -0.55 -14.27
C ALA A 220 -4.86 0.79 -14.68
N GLY A 221 -6.14 1.02 -14.36
CA GLY A 221 -6.82 2.29 -14.61
C GLY A 221 -6.13 3.46 -13.90
N GLN A 222 -5.76 3.29 -12.63
CA GLN A 222 -5.05 4.32 -11.88
C GLN A 222 -3.67 4.61 -12.49
N CYS A 223 -2.88 3.59 -12.81
CA CYS A 223 -1.57 3.76 -13.46
C CYS A 223 -1.70 4.52 -14.80
N LEU A 224 -2.75 4.28 -15.59
CA LEU A 224 -3.01 5.02 -16.82
C LEU A 224 -3.31 6.51 -16.56
N VAL A 225 -4.05 6.82 -15.49
CA VAL A 225 -4.29 8.19 -15.05
C VAL A 225 -2.97 8.87 -14.66
N ASN A 226 -2.11 8.20 -13.89
CA ASN A 226 -0.80 8.74 -13.52
C ASN A 226 0.07 9.03 -14.76
N VAL A 227 0.09 8.12 -15.75
CA VAL A 227 0.78 8.33 -17.04
C VAL A 227 0.23 9.52 -17.79
N PHE A 228 -1.10 9.64 -17.86
CA PHE A 228 -1.75 10.77 -18.52
C PHE A 228 -1.37 12.09 -17.83
N ASN A 229 -1.43 12.16 -16.51
CA ASN A 229 -1.09 13.38 -15.75
C ASN A 229 0.37 13.81 -16.00
N VAL A 230 1.32 12.87 -15.97
CA VAL A 230 2.72 13.18 -16.31
C VAL A 230 2.86 13.65 -17.75
N SER A 231 2.13 13.07 -18.69
CA SER A 231 2.16 13.51 -20.10
C SER A 231 1.71 14.97 -20.28
N GLN A 232 0.81 15.46 -19.42
CA GLN A 232 0.35 16.85 -19.42
C GLN A 232 1.30 17.79 -18.68
N ALA A 233 2.04 17.28 -17.69
CA ALA A 233 2.93 18.08 -16.85
C ALA A 233 4.30 18.36 -17.47
N VAL A 234 4.76 17.55 -18.43
CA VAL A 234 6.12 17.66 -19.00
C VAL A 234 6.11 17.74 -20.53
N THR A 235 7.21 18.25 -21.11
CA THR A 235 7.36 18.29 -22.57
C THR A 235 7.40 16.88 -23.17
N PRO A 236 6.99 16.67 -24.44
CA PRO A 236 7.00 15.34 -25.06
C PRO A 236 8.35 14.61 -24.98
N ALA A 237 9.48 15.32 -25.15
CA ALA A 237 10.81 14.75 -25.00
C ALA A 237 11.11 14.29 -23.55
N LYS A 238 10.68 15.08 -22.55
CA LYS A 238 10.82 14.69 -21.13
C LYS A 238 9.89 13.53 -20.78
N PHE A 239 8.70 13.46 -21.38
CA PHE A 239 7.76 12.37 -21.16
C PHE A 239 8.31 11.03 -21.64
N VAL A 240 8.91 10.98 -22.83
CA VAL A 240 9.59 9.76 -23.31
C VAL A 240 10.71 9.33 -22.35
N ALA A 241 11.52 10.28 -21.88
CA ALA A 241 12.54 9.99 -20.87
C ALA A 241 11.93 9.53 -19.53
N ALA A 242 10.76 10.04 -19.15
CA ALA A 242 10.03 9.66 -17.94
C ALA A 242 9.54 8.21 -18.00
N LEU A 243 8.97 7.80 -19.13
CA LEU A 243 8.58 6.41 -19.38
C LEU A 243 9.79 5.47 -19.32
N GLY A 244 10.93 5.89 -19.88
CA GLY A 244 12.17 5.12 -19.82
C GLY A 244 12.62 4.81 -18.38
N ARG A 245 12.30 5.67 -17.40
CA ARG A 245 12.62 5.43 -15.98
C ARG A 245 11.77 4.34 -15.33
N LEU A 246 10.64 3.97 -15.91
CA LEU A 246 9.82 2.86 -15.44
C LEU A 246 10.39 1.48 -15.85
N SER A 247 11.35 1.45 -16.78
CA SER A 247 11.89 0.19 -17.31
C SER A 247 12.49 -0.76 -16.25
N PRO A 248 13.22 -0.32 -15.20
CA PRO A 248 13.71 -1.23 -14.17
C PRO A 248 12.56 -1.86 -13.37
N PHE A 249 11.47 -1.12 -13.18
CA PHE A 249 10.29 -1.62 -12.47
C PHE A 249 9.48 -2.61 -13.30
N VAL A 250 9.29 -2.32 -14.60
CA VAL A 250 8.67 -3.27 -15.54
C VAL A 250 9.48 -4.56 -15.60
N GLY A 251 10.81 -4.45 -15.69
CA GLY A 251 11.71 -5.60 -15.62
C GLY A 251 11.60 -6.36 -14.30
N PHE A 252 11.49 -5.65 -13.17
CA PHE A 252 11.30 -6.25 -11.85
C PHE A 252 9.97 -7.01 -11.73
N ILE A 253 8.86 -6.45 -12.20
CA ILE A 253 7.55 -7.14 -12.21
C ILE A 253 7.63 -8.38 -13.10
N ALA A 254 8.15 -8.24 -14.32
CA ALA A 254 8.26 -9.35 -15.26
C ALA A 254 9.14 -10.47 -14.70
N ALA A 255 10.27 -10.12 -14.09
CA ALA A 255 11.15 -11.08 -13.42
C ALA A 255 10.47 -11.74 -12.20
N SER A 256 9.73 -10.98 -11.41
CA SER A 256 8.99 -11.50 -10.24
C SER A 256 7.91 -12.50 -10.64
N LEU A 257 7.14 -12.18 -11.70
CA LEU A 257 6.15 -13.09 -12.27
C LEU A 257 6.80 -14.34 -12.89
N ALA A 258 7.87 -14.15 -13.67
CA ALA A 258 8.59 -15.26 -14.27
C ALA A 258 9.21 -16.18 -13.22
N TYR A 259 9.79 -15.62 -12.16
CA TYR A 259 10.33 -16.40 -11.04
C TYR A 259 9.23 -17.15 -10.29
N GLY A 260 8.08 -16.51 -10.03
CA GLY A 260 6.94 -17.17 -9.41
C GLY A 260 6.37 -18.33 -10.24
N LEU A 261 6.33 -18.19 -11.58
CA LEU A 261 5.71 -19.17 -12.48
C LEU A 261 6.66 -20.28 -12.95
N TYR A 262 7.95 -19.99 -13.09
CA TYR A 262 8.91 -20.88 -13.75
C TYR A 262 10.12 -21.27 -12.88
N SER A 263 10.09 -20.98 -11.58
CA SER A 263 11.18 -21.37 -10.67
C SER A 263 11.36 -22.90 -10.67
N PRO A 264 12.57 -23.43 -10.92
CA PRO A 264 12.84 -24.88 -10.88
C PRO A 264 12.57 -25.51 -9.50
N SER A 265 12.59 -24.71 -8.44
CA SER A 265 12.34 -25.16 -7.07
C SER A 265 10.88 -24.99 -6.64
N ASP A 266 10.00 -24.58 -7.57
CA ASP A 266 8.59 -24.31 -7.30
C ASP A 266 8.39 -23.41 -6.07
N VAL A 267 9.11 -22.28 -6.06
CA VAL A 267 9.22 -21.39 -4.88
C VAL A 267 7.88 -20.81 -4.45
N LEU A 268 6.94 -20.62 -5.39
CA LEU A 268 5.60 -20.14 -5.09
C LEU A 268 4.83 -21.14 -4.24
N HIS A 269 4.93 -22.44 -4.51
CA HIS A 269 4.24 -23.46 -3.71
C HIS A 269 5.02 -23.89 -2.47
N SER A 270 6.35 -23.96 -2.56
CA SER A 270 7.18 -24.39 -1.42
C SER A 270 7.35 -23.30 -0.36
N HIS A 271 7.49 -22.03 -0.77
CA HIS A 271 7.79 -20.91 0.13
C HIS A 271 7.04 -19.61 -0.26
N PRO A 272 5.70 -19.63 -0.40
CA PRO A 272 4.91 -18.51 -0.92
C PRO A 272 5.15 -17.21 -0.15
N ARG A 273 5.18 -17.27 1.18
CA ARG A 273 5.36 -16.07 2.02
C ARG A 273 6.75 -15.46 1.88
N LEU A 274 7.80 -16.29 1.84
CA LEU A 274 9.17 -15.80 1.62
C LEU A 274 9.31 -15.15 0.24
N LEU A 275 8.66 -15.72 -0.77
CA LEU A 275 8.61 -15.13 -2.11
C LEU A 275 7.93 -13.75 -2.07
N LEU A 276 6.75 -13.64 -1.46
CA LEU A 276 6.01 -12.39 -1.33
C LEU A 276 6.81 -11.33 -0.55
N TRP A 277 7.44 -11.69 0.57
CA TRP A 277 8.31 -10.78 1.31
C TRP A 277 9.51 -10.33 0.49
N THR A 278 10.15 -11.24 -0.23
CA THR A 278 11.32 -10.91 -1.05
C THR A 278 10.94 -9.92 -2.14
N ILE A 279 9.87 -10.20 -2.89
CA ILE A 279 9.39 -9.32 -3.95
C ILE A 279 8.92 -7.98 -3.35
N GLY A 280 8.12 -8.00 -2.28
CA GLY A 280 7.58 -6.80 -1.66
C GLY A 280 8.67 -5.89 -1.07
N LEU A 281 9.60 -6.44 -0.28
CA LEU A 281 10.64 -5.61 0.34
C LEU A 281 11.64 -5.06 -0.70
N ILE A 282 11.90 -5.79 -1.78
CA ILE A 282 12.66 -5.26 -2.92
C ILE A 282 11.88 -4.13 -3.60
N SER A 283 10.55 -4.26 -3.74
CA SER A 283 9.74 -3.21 -4.34
C SER A 283 9.80 -1.92 -3.51
N CYS A 284 9.79 -1.98 -2.17
CA CYS A 284 9.97 -0.80 -1.31
C CYS A 284 11.23 0.01 -1.66
N LYS A 285 12.35 -0.64 -1.97
CA LYS A 285 13.60 0.02 -2.36
C LYS A 285 13.55 0.65 -3.75
N VAL A 286 12.74 0.09 -4.66
CA VAL A 286 12.50 0.66 -5.99
C VAL A 286 11.54 1.86 -5.89
N LEU A 287 10.69 1.87 -4.87
CA LEU A 287 9.69 2.90 -4.59
C LEU A 287 10.25 4.13 -3.84
N SER A 288 11.43 4.01 -3.19
CA SER A 288 12.07 5.03 -2.34
C SER A 288 13.43 5.54 -2.87
#